data_AF-A0A6G7C1I9-F1
#
_entry.id   AF-A0A6G7C1I9-F1
#
_cell.length_a   1.000
_cell.length_b   1.000
_cell.length_c   1.000
_cell.angle_alpha   90.00
_cell.angle_beta   90.00
_cell.angle_gamma   90.00
#
_symmetry.space_group_name_H-M   'P 1'
#
loop_
_entity.id
_entity.type
_entity.pdbx_description
1 polymer ?
#
loop_
_entity_poly.entity_id
_entity_poly.type
_entity_poly.pdbx_seq_one_letter_code
_entity_poly.pdbx_strand_id
1 'polypeptide(L)'
;MANKKASKAESTKENRIYRFELRLTKAEKAQFLSLEKSLGINRSEIVRNRVLSHSSRILVDSKTILQMLDTLGLELGRSGNNINQLARHINTLKLQGKLEPDELSRFPSLIADYIKYQRQIEQEFRNLMRLIKGQ
;
A
#
# COMPACT_ATOMS: atom_id res chain seq x y z
N MET A 1 7.81 4.60 52.80
CA MET A 1 8.31 3.27 52.38
C MET A 1 8.13 3.16 50.87
N ALA A 2 9.22 3.05 50.13
CA ALA A 2 9.27 3.30 48.69
C ALA A 2 8.99 2.04 47.84
N ASN A 3 7.97 2.17 46.99
CA ASN A 3 7.88 1.77 45.58
C ASN A 3 8.64 0.50 45.12
N LYS A 4 7.93 -0.63 44.99
CA LYS A 4 8.40 -1.79 44.20
C LYS A 4 7.79 -1.75 42.80
N LYS A 5 8.65 -1.38 41.85
CA LYS A 5 8.42 -1.30 40.41
C LYS A 5 7.83 -2.60 39.85
N ALA A 6 6.85 -2.43 38.98
CA ALA A 6 6.30 -3.44 38.09
C ALA A 6 7.40 -4.20 37.33
N SER A 7 7.29 -5.52 37.33
CA SER A 7 8.10 -6.45 36.56
C SER A 7 7.89 -6.21 35.07
N LYS A 8 8.96 -5.79 34.41
CA LYS A 8 9.10 -5.69 32.96
C LYS A 8 8.98 -7.10 32.39
N ALA A 9 7.96 -7.35 31.56
CA ALA A 9 7.81 -8.60 30.84
C ALA A 9 9.04 -8.81 29.93
N GLU A 10 9.92 -9.73 30.31
CA GLU A 10 10.98 -10.24 29.45
C GLU A 10 10.36 -11.13 28.37
N SER A 11 10.26 -10.61 27.15
CA SER A 11 10.06 -11.46 25.98
C SER A 11 11.36 -12.23 25.73
N THR A 12 11.45 -13.44 26.26
CA THR A 12 12.52 -14.40 25.92
C THR A 12 12.43 -14.71 24.43
N LYS A 13 13.22 -14.01 23.61
CA LYS A 13 13.49 -14.43 22.24
C LYS A 13 14.29 -15.72 22.31
N GLU A 14 13.62 -16.84 22.09
CA GLU A 14 14.24 -18.16 22.04
C GLU A 14 15.36 -18.16 20.98
N ASN A 15 16.58 -18.48 21.42
CA ASN A 15 17.73 -18.53 20.52
C ASN A 15 17.56 -19.70 19.55
N ARG A 16 17.79 -19.46 18.26
CA ARG A 16 17.64 -20.48 17.22
C ARG A 16 18.92 -21.32 17.15
N ILE A 17 18.86 -22.53 17.71
CA ILE A 17 20.04 -23.39 17.93
C ILE A 17 20.16 -24.52 16.88
N TYR A 18 19.06 -24.85 16.20
CA TYR A 18 19.01 -25.93 15.22
C TYR A 18 19.34 -25.42 13.80
N ARG A 19 20.19 -26.16 13.08
CA ARG A 19 20.62 -25.86 11.71
C ARG A 19 20.00 -26.88 10.74
N PHE A 20 19.48 -26.36 9.63
CA PHE A 20 18.99 -27.15 8.50
C PHE A 20 19.82 -26.86 7.26
N GLU A 21 20.23 -27.89 6.53
CA GLU A 21 21.01 -27.74 5.30
C GLU A 21 20.18 -28.19 4.10
N LEU A 22 20.15 -27.35 3.06
CA LEU A 22 19.40 -27.58 1.85
C LEU A 22 20.37 -27.78 0.68
N ARG A 23 20.22 -28.87 -0.08
CA ARG A 23 20.94 -29.06 -1.34
C ARG A 23 20.17 -28.38 -2.46
N LEU A 24 20.85 -27.51 -3.20
CA LEU A 24 20.26 -26.72 -4.29
C LEU A 24 21.08 -26.92 -5.56
N THR A 25 20.38 -26.94 -6.69
CA THR A 25 20.99 -26.77 -8.01
C THR A 25 21.48 -25.33 -8.21
N LYS A 26 22.32 -25.10 -9.23
CA LYS A 26 22.80 -23.76 -9.58
C LYS A 26 21.65 -22.79 -9.90
N ALA A 27 20.61 -23.27 -10.58
CA ALA A 27 19.44 -22.48 -10.94
C ALA A 27 18.61 -22.08 -9.71
N GLU A 28 18.33 -23.03 -8.81
CA GLU A 28 17.57 -22.75 -7.58
C GLU A 28 18.35 -21.80 -6.65
N LYS A 29 19.67 -21.96 -6.57
CA LYS A 29 20.53 -21.02 -5.82
C LYS A 29 20.43 -19.60 -6.39
N ALA A 30 20.43 -19.44 -7.72
CA ALA A 30 20.29 -18.14 -8.36
C ALA A 30 18.92 -17.50 -8.07
N GLN A 31 17.84 -18.30 -8.09
CA GLN A 31 16.50 -17.84 -7.72
C GLN A 31 16.42 -17.38 -6.25
N PHE A 32 17.08 -18.09 -5.33
CA PHE A 32 17.17 -17.67 -3.93
C PHE A 32 17.90 -16.34 -3.76
N LEU A 33 19.01 -16.15 -4.49
CA LEU A 33 19.78 -14.90 -4.48
C LEU A 33 19.00 -13.74 -5.07
N SER A 34 18.21 -13.96 -6.13
CA SER A 34 17.34 -12.91 -6.66
C SER A 34 16.23 -12.56 -5.66
N LEU A 35 15.65 -13.56 -4.98
CA LEU A 35 14.63 -13.34 -3.96
C LEU A 35 15.17 -12.54 -2.76
N GLU A 36 16.40 -12.84 -2.33
CA GLU A 36 17.09 -12.12 -1.26
C GLU A 36 17.27 -10.64 -1.63
N LYS A 37 17.68 -10.36 -2.87
CA LYS A 37 17.83 -8.98 -3.37
C LYS A 37 16.50 -8.25 -3.53
N SER A 38 15.45 -8.92 -3.98
CA SER A 38 14.14 -8.29 -4.19
C SER A 38 13.43 -8.01 -2.87
N LEU A 39 13.50 -8.94 -1.92
CA LEU A 39 12.76 -8.84 -0.65
C LEU A 39 13.57 -8.15 0.46
N GLY A 40 14.90 -8.03 0.34
CA GLY A 40 15.76 -7.39 1.34
C GLY A 40 15.85 -8.13 2.67
N ILE A 41 15.43 -9.40 2.72
CA ILE A 41 15.46 -10.26 3.91
C ILE A 41 16.46 -11.41 3.73
N ASN A 42 17.03 -11.88 4.85
CA ASN A 42 18.02 -12.95 4.83
C ASN A 42 17.40 -14.29 4.39
N ARG A 43 18.19 -15.14 3.73
CA ARG A 43 17.83 -16.48 3.24
C ARG A 43 17.12 -17.33 4.30
N SER A 44 17.61 -17.34 5.53
CA SER A 44 17.00 -18.10 6.63
C SER A 44 15.63 -17.56 7.01
N GLU A 45 15.36 -16.27 6.78
CA GLU A 45 14.06 -15.64 7.01
C GLU A 45 13.09 -15.93 5.86
N ILE A 46 13.58 -15.96 4.62
CA ILE A 46 12.81 -16.39 3.44
C ILE A 46 12.29 -17.82 3.64
N VAL A 47 13.19 -18.76 4.00
CA VAL A 47 12.81 -20.17 4.22
C VAL A 47 11.81 -20.29 5.37
N ARG A 48 12.03 -19.61 6.49
CA ARG A 48 11.11 -19.67 7.64
C ARG A 48 9.75 -19.09 7.31
N ASN A 49 9.70 -17.95 6.62
CA ASN A 49 8.45 -17.31 6.21
C ASN A 49 7.69 -18.14 5.17
N ARG A 50 8.41 -18.84 4.30
CA ARG A 50 7.81 -19.63 3.21
C ARG A 50 7.44 -21.06 3.60
N VAL A 51 8.16 -21.66 4.56
CA VAL A 51 8.02 -23.08 4.93
C VAL A 51 7.38 -23.28 6.31
N LEU A 52 7.73 -22.46 7.31
CA LEU A 52 7.35 -22.72 8.71
C LEU A 52 6.19 -21.85 9.19
N SER A 53 6.09 -20.60 8.74
CA SER A 53 4.90 -19.82 9.05
C SER A 53 3.76 -20.26 8.15
N HIS A 54 2.73 -20.88 8.72
CA HIS A 54 1.38 -21.02 8.12
C HIS A 54 0.71 -19.67 7.81
N SER A 55 1.48 -18.60 7.74
CA SER A 55 0.99 -17.26 7.54
C SER A 55 0.93 -16.99 6.05
N SER A 56 -0.27 -16.66 5.61
CA SER A 56 -0.69 -15.87 4.45
C SER A 56 0.09 -14.58 4.18
N ARG A 57 1.30 -14.41 4.72
CA ARG A 57 2.23 -13.33 4.41
C ARG A 57 2.80 -13.60 3.02
N ILE A 58 2.09 -13.10 2.02
CA ILE A 58 2.60 -13.00 0.66
C ILE A 58 3.95 -12.27 0.76
N LEU A 59 5.03 -12.95 0.38
CA LEU A 59 6.33 -12.32 0.19
C LEU A 59 6.21 -11.45 -1.06
N VAL A 60 5.66 -10.25 -0.90
CA VAL A 60 5.51 -9.32 -2.01
C VAL A 60 6.76 -8.47 -2.13
N ASP A 61 7.19 -8.20 -3.36
CA ASP A 61 8.13 -7.12 -3.63
C ASP A 61 7.45 -5.79 -3.30
N SER A 62 7.60 -5.36 -2.05
CA SER A 62 7.03 -4.11 -1.55
C SER A 62 7.51 -2.92 -2.36
N LYS A 63 8.70 -2.97 -2.97
CA LYS A 63 9.22 -1.87 -3.79
C LYS A 63 8.43 -1.75 -5.08
N THR A 64 8.19 -2.85 -5.79
CA THR A 64 7.39 -2.84 -7.02
C THR A 64 5.96 -2.41 -6.75
N ILE A 65 5.34 -2.91 -5.67
CA ILE A 65 4.00 -2.46 -5.31
C ILE A 65 3.98 -0.97 -5.01
N LEU A 66 4.88 -0.47 -4.17
CA LEU A 66 4.92 0.96 -3.84
C LEU A 66 5.07 1.83 -5.09
N GLN A 67 5.91 1.42 -6.05
CA GLN A 67 6.04 2.13 -7.34
C GLN A 67 4.75 2.12 -8.18
N MET A 68 4.03 1.00 -8.21
CA MET A 68 2.73 0.92 -8.90
C MET A 68 1.69 1.81 -8.22
N LEU A 69 1.67 1.83 -6.88
CA LEU A 69 0.78 2.69 -6.10
C LEU A 69 1.08 4.18 -6.30
N ASP A 70 2.36 4.56 -6.32
CA ASP A 70 2.78 5.94 -6.60
C ASP A 70 2.32 6.39 -8.00
N THR A 71 2.44 5.51 -9.00
CA THR A 71 1.97 5.77 -10.37
C THR A 71 0.45 5.98 -10.41
N LEU A 72 -0.31 5.12 -9.72
CA LEU A 72 -1.77 5.26 -9.61
C LEU A 72 -2.17 6.56 -8.89
N GLY A 73 -1.47 6.92 -7.80
CA GLY A 73 -1.70 8.16 -7.08
C GLY A 73 -1.46 9.40 -7.95
N LEU A 74 -0.43 9.36 -8.81
CA LEU A 74 -0.11 10.44 -9.73
C LEU A 74 -1.19 10.63 -10.80
N GLU A 75 -1.70 9.55 -11.39
CA GLU A 75 -2.81 9.60 -12.36
C GLU A 75 -4.13 10.07 -11.72
N LEU A 76 -4.42 9.66 -10.49
CA LEU A 76 -5.56 10.18 -9.73
C LEU A 76 -5.43 11.69 -9.46
N GLY A 77 -4.23 12.16 -9.14
CA GLY A 77 -3.95 13.59 -8.98
C GLY A 77 -4.17 14.39 -10.28
N ARG A 78 -3.74 13.84 -11.42
CA ARG A 78 -4.00 14.42 -12.75
C ARG A 78 -5.48 14.47 -13.08
N SER A 79 -6.20 13.38 -12.83
CA SER A 79 -7.67 13.32 -13.01
C SER A 79 -8.38 14.37 -12.15
N GLY A 80 -7.99 14.51 -10.88
CA GLY A 80 -8.54 15.52 -9.99
C GLY A 80 -8.31 16.96 -10.49
N ASN A 81 -7.13 17.24 -11.02
CA ASN A 81 -6.83 18.55 -11.62
C ASN A 81 -7.71 18.84 -12.84
N ASN A 82 -7.91 17.85 -13.72
CA ASN A 82 -8.77 18.00 -14.88
C ASN A 82 -10.23 18.29 -14.47
N ILE A 83 -10.73 17.57 -13.46
CA ILE A 83 -12.09 17.79 -12.94
C ILE A 83 -12.24 19.18 -12.31
N ASN A 84 -11.22 19.65 -11.59
CA ASN A 84 -11.25 21.00 -11.02
C ASN A 84 -11.24 22.09 -12.12
N GLN A 85 -10.51 21.87 -13.21
CA GLN A 85 -10.54 22.76 -14.38
C GLN A 85 -11.92 22.77 -15.04
N LEU A 86 -12.55 21.60 -15.23
CA LEU A 86 -13.91 21.49 -15.77
C LEU A 86 -14.92 22.22 -14.85
N ALA A 87 -14.83 22.03 -13.55
CA ALA A 87 -15.69 22.71 -12.58
C ALA A 87 -15.53 24.24 -12.64
N ARG A 88 -14.30 24.75 -12.75
CA ARG A 88 -14.04 26.19 -12.94
C ARG A 88 -14.63 26.71 -14.25
N HIS A 89 -14.43 25.99 -15.34
CA HIS A 89 -14.95 26.37 -16.65
C HIS A 89 -16.48 26.45 -16.66
N ILE A 90 -17.14 25.47 -16.07
CA ILE A 90 -18.60 25.44 -15.91
C ILE A 90 -19.09 26.61 -15.05
N ASN A 91 -18.41 26.91 -13.94
CA ASN A 91 -18.75 28.09 -13.13
C ASN A 91 -18.61 29.39 -13.93
N THR A 92 -17.58 29.52 -14.76
CA THR A 92 -17.41 30.68 -15.65
C THR A 92 -18.53 30.77 -16.68
N LEU A 93 -18.90 29.67 -17.34
CA LEU A 93 -19.98 29.64 -18.32
C LEU A 93 -21.35 29.93 -17.71
N LYS A 94 -21.60 29.45 -16.48
CA LYS A 94 -22.81 29.75 -15.70
C LYS A 94 -22.91 31.25 -15.40
N LEU A 95 -21.82 31.90 -14.99
CA LEU A 95 -21.77 33.34 -14.74
C LEU A 95 -21.98 34.17 -16.02
N GLN A 96 -21.59 33.64 -17.18
CA GLN A 96 -21.81 34.28 -18.47
C GLN A 96 -23.23 34.09 -19.03
N GLY A 97 -24.11 33.35 -18.33
CA GLY A 97 -25.46 33.06 -18.80
C GLY A 97 -25.51 32.17 -20.05
N LYS A 98 -24.44 31.42 -20.33
CA LYS A 98 -24.28 30.59 -21.54
C LYS A 98 -24.59 29.11 -21.33
N LEU A 99 -25.12 28.74 -20.15
CA LEU A 99 -25.47 27.37 -19.81
C LEU A 99 -26.93 27.32 -19.39
N GLU A 100 -27.70 26.49 -20.09
CA GLU A 100 -29.09 26.22 -19.74
C GLU A 100 -29.13 25.42 -18.42
N PRO A 101 -30.02 25.76 -17.47
CA PRO A 101 -30.06 25.13 -16.13
C PRO A 101 -30.19 23.60 -16.14
N ASP A 102 -30.85 23.04 -17.14
CA ASP A 102 -31.12 21.61 -17.26
C ASP A 102 -29.87 20.77 -17.58
N GLU A 103 -28.94 21.33 -18.37
CA GLU A 103 -27.69 20.66 -18.77
C GLU A 103 -26.73 20.46 -17.59
N LEU A 104 -26.85 21.29 -16.55
CA LEU A 104 -26.00 21.24 -15.35
C LEU A 104 -26.61 20.47 -14.18
N SER A 105 -27.88 20.07 -14.25
CA SER A 105 -28.61 19.46 -13.12
C SER A 105 -27.91 18.22 -12.54
N ARG A 106 -27.28 17.40 -13.41
CA ARG A 106 -26.54 16.18 -13.01
C ARG A 106 -25.10 16.43 -12.57
N PHE A 107 -24.50 17.55 -12.99
CA PHE A 107 -23.07 17.79 -12.81
C PHE A 107 -22.63 17.86 -11.32
N PRO A 108 -23.37 18.53 -10.42
CA PRO A 108 -23.07 18.51 -8.99
C PRO A 108 -23.08 17.10 -8.38
N SER A 109 -24.03 16.26 -8.79
CA SER A 109 -24.13 14.88 -8.28
C SER A 109 -22.94 14.02 -8.70
N LEU A 110 -22.51 14.14 -9.97
CA LEU A 110 -21.34 13.41 -10.48
C LEU A 110 -20.04 13.84 -9.81
N ILE A 111 -19.87 15.15 -9.53
CA ILE A 111 -18.71 15.65 -8.78
C ILE A 111 -18.74 15.14 -7.34
N ALA A 112 -19.90 15.15 -6.68
CA ALA A 112 -20.03 14.64 -5.32
C ALA A 112 -19.67 13.15 -5.25
N ASP A 113 -20.16 12.35 -6.20
CA ASP A 113 -19.82 10.92 -6.31
C ASP A 113 -18.34 10.71 -6.58
N TYR A 114 -17.75 11.49 -7.49
CA TYR A 114 -16.31 11.44 -7.76
C TYR A 114 -15.48 11.71 -6.49
N ILE A 115 -15.80 12.78 -5.74
CA ILE A 115 -15.10 13.12 -4.49
C ILE A 115 -15.24 11.98 -3.47
N LYS A 116 -16.44 11.39 -3.38
CA LYS A 116 -16.70 10.25 -2.49
C LYS A 116 -15.84 9.04 -2.86
N TYR A 117 -15.83 8.62 -4.12
CA TYR A 117 -15.04 7.48 -4.57
C TYR A 117 -13.54 7.74 -4.46
N GLN A 118 -13.07 8.96 -4.76
CA GLN A 118 -11.66 9.33 -4.61
C GLN A 118 -11.21 9.22 -3.14
N ARG A 119 -12.00 9.70 -2.19
CA ARG A 119 -11.69 9.56 -0.75
C ARG A 119 -11.66 8.10 -0.30
N GLN A 120 -12.55 7.26 -0.83
CA GLN A 120 -12.55 5.82 -0.55
C GLN A 120 -11.27 5.16 -1.07
N ILE A 121 -10.89 5.46 -2.31
CA ILE A 121 -9.64 4.95 -2.92
C ILE A 121 -8.42 5.38 -2.09
N GLU A 122 -8.35 6.65 -1.68
CA GLU A 122 -7.26 7.14 -0.82
C GLU A 122 -7.20 6.41 0.54
N GLN A 123 -8.36 6.09 1.11
CA GLN A 123 -8.43 5.35 2.37
C GLN A 123 -7.94 3.91 2.20
N GLU A 124 -8.35 3.24 1.14
CA GLU A 124 -7.89 1.88 0.84
C GLU A 124 -6.40 1.85 0.53
N PHE A 125 -5.86 2.85 -0.18
CA PHE A 125 -4.41 2.96 -0.37
C PHE A 125 -3.65 3.15 0.95
N ARG A 126 -4.16 3.96 1.88
CA ARG A 126 -3.56 4.09 3.21
C ARG A 126 -3.59 2.78 3.99
N ASN A 127 -4.70 2.03 3.93
CA ASN A 127 -4.82 0.72 4.57
C ASN A 127 -3.82 -0.28 3.96
N LEU A 128 -3.73 -0.33 2.63
CA LEU A 128 -2.80 -1.19 1.91
C LEU A 128 -1.34 -0.84 2.23
N MET A 129 -0.99 0.45 2.30
CA MET A 129 0.35 0.88 2.73
C MET A 129 0.69 0.47 4.17
N ARG A 130 -0.29 0.47 5.09
CA ARG A 130 -0.09 -0.01 6.47
C ARG A 130 0.19 -1.52 6.49
N LEU A 131 -0.59 -2.29 5.73
CA LEU A 131 -0.41 -3.73 5.57
C LEU A 131 0.97 -4.08 4.99
N ILE A 132 1.43 -3.33 3.97
CA ILE A 132 2.75 -3.53 3.35
C ILE A 132 3.90 -3.17 4.31
N LYS A 133 3.72 -2.15 5.16
CA LYS A 133 4.74 -1.74 6.16
C LYS A 133 4.79 -2.66 7.39
N GLY A 134 3.88 -3.62 7.51
CA GLY A 134 3.90 -4.63 8.57
C GLY A 134 3.63 -4.06 9.98
N GLN A 135 2.83 -3.00 10.08
CA GLN A 135 2.31 -2.45 11.35
C GLN A 135 0.86 -2.84 11.57
#